data_AF-A0A7V9Q7H7-F1
#
_entry.id   AF-A0A7V9Q7H7-F1
#
_cell.length_a   1.000
_cell.length_b   1.000
_cell.length_c   1.000
_cell.angle_alpha   90.00
_cell.angle_beta   90.00
_cell.angle_gamma   90.00
#
_symmetry.space_group_name_H-M   'P 1'
#
loop_
_entity.id
_entity.type
_entity.pdbx_description
1 polymer ?
#
loop_
_entity_poly.entity_id
_entity_poly.type
_entity_poly.pdbx_seq_one_letter_code
_entity_poly.pdbx_strand_id
1 'polypeptide(L)'
;MESCGASRPLVADGARSKQAENIYGAIHLGTGEETSSFCIDWQDSDATIAWLGMMLAQHPQGQILLWIDGASHHTSDEVGEWLAEHPRLTVIHFPAYEPEENPKEATWKAMKEEVSHHHWHETLADLRTAINDYYQTAKQHTVSFLEKFGYGWSNGRLYALSG
;
A
#
# COMPACT_ATOMS: atom_id res chain seq x y z
N MET A 1 -48.30 -3.66 44.91
CA MET A 1 -46.86 -3.97 45.00
C MET A 1 -46.35 -4.05 43.57
N GLU A 2 -45.79 -2.95 43.10
CA GLU A 2 -45.33 -2.79 41.71
C GLU A 2 -44.06 -3.60 41.48
N SER A 3 -44.06 -4.41 40.41
CA SER A 3 -42.88 -5.14 39.94
C SER A 3 -42.07 -4.19 39.07
N CYS A 4 -40.89 -3.80 39.56
CA CYS A 4 -39.90 -3.04 38.80
C CYS A 4 -39.22 -3.96 37.78
N GLY A 5 -39.79 -4.03 36.57
CA GLY A 5 -39.13 -4.65 35.42
C GLY A 5 -38.05 -3.72 34.89
N ALA A 6 -36.83 -3.82 35.40
CA ALA A 6 -35.69 -3.12 34.82
C ALA A 6 -35.45 -3.68 33.41
N SER A 7 -35.93 -2.95 32.39
CA SER A 7 -35.60 -3.25 30.99
C SER A 7 -34.09 -3.17 30.86
N ARG A 8 -33.46 -4.30 30.54
CA ARG A 8 -32.04 -4.33 30.14
C ARG A 8 -31.87 -3.35 28.96
N PRO A 9 -30.83 -2.49 28.96
CA PRO A 9 -30.51 -1.73 27.77
C PRO A 9 -30.12 -2.73 26.68
N LEU A 10 -30.91 -2.76 25.61
CA LEU A 10 -30.51 -3.34 24.34
C LEU A 10 -29.46 -2.39 23.76
N VAL A 11 -28.18 -2.70 23.95
CA VAL A 11 -27.14 -2.13 23.10
C VAL A 11 -27.36 -2.78 21.75
N ALA A 12 -27.84 -2.00 20.78
CA ALA A 12 -27.86 -2.47 19.41
C ALA A 12 -26.44 -2.90 19.06
N ASP A 13 -26.25 -4.18 18.78
CA ASP A 13 -25.07 -4.63 18.05
C ASP A 13 -25.24 -4.11 16.63
N GLY A 14 -25.01 -2.80 16.48
CA GLY A 14 -24.62 -2.23 15.21
C GLY A 14 -23.25 -2.80 14.93
N ALA A 15 -23.19 -4.09 14.59
CA ALA A 15 -22.10 -4.68 13.85
C ALA A 15 -22.02 -3.85 12.58
N ARG A 16 -21.26 -2.75 12.70
CA ARG A 16 -21.00 -1.74 11.68
C ARG A 16 -20.73 -2.52 10.41
N SER A 17 -21.51 -2.27 9.36
CA SER A 17 -21.14 -2.67 8.02
C SER A 17 -19.70 -2.19 7.82
N LYS A 18 -18.72 -3.10 7.90
CA LYS A 18 -17.32 -2.74 7.76
C LYS A 18 -17.14 -2.26 6.32
N GLN A 19 -16.97 -0.96 6.16
CA GLN A 19 -16.52 -0.37 4.91
C GLN A 19 -15.00 -0.30 4.97
N ALA A 20 -14.36 -0.63 3.84
CA ALA A 20 -12.92 -0.63 3.70
C ALA A 20 -12.56 0.07 2.38
N GLU A 21 -11.42 0.77 2.40
CA GLU A 21 -10.81 1.33 1.20
C GLU A 21 -9.72 0.40 0.67
N ASN A 22 -9.67 0.25 -0.65
CA ASN A 22 -8.58 -0.42 -1.32
C ASN A 22 -7.56 0.63 -1.77
N ILE A 23 -6.28 0.36 -1.57
CA ILE A 23 -5.22 1.34 -1.82
C ILE A 23 -4.04 0.62 -2.45
N TYR A 24 -3.58 1.13 -3.58
CA TYR A 24 -2.24 0.88 -4.07
C TYR A 24 -1.26 1.90 -3.47
N GLY A 25 -0.01 1.48 -3.31
CA GLY A 25 1.09 2.36 -2.99
C GLY A 25 2.39 1.58 -3.00
N ALA A 26 3.49 2.27 -3.28
CA ALA A 26 4.83 1.72 -3.19
C ALA A 26 5.66 2.55 -2.22
N ILE A 27 6.73 1.94 -1.72
CA ILE A 27 7.77 2.64 -0.98
C ILE A 27 9.08 2.56 -1.75
N HIS A 28 9.77 3.69 -1.88
CA HIS A 28 11.08 3.72 -2.50
C HIS A 28 12.12 3.08 -1.56
N LEU A 29 12.60 1.88 -1.92
CA LEU A 29 13.44 1.01 -1.07
C LEU A 29 14.80 1.62 -0.66
N GLY A 30 15.25 2.68 -1.33
CA GLY A 30 16.50 3.37 -1.02
C GLY A 30 16.37 4.67 -0.22
N THR A 31 15.15 5.24 -0.11
CA THR A 31 14.92 6.53 0.56
C THR A 31 13.83 6.44 1.63
N GLY A 32 12.98 5.42 1.58
CA GLY A 32 11.86 5.27 2.49
C GLY A 32 10.62 6.07 2.12
N GLU A 33 10.64 6.79 1.00
CA GLU A 33 9.55 7.66 0.58
C GLU A 33 8.37 6.86 0.03
N GLU A 34 7.15 7.18 0.46
CA GLU A 34 5.91 6.66 -0.15
C GLU A 34 5.71 7.26 -1.54
N THR A 35 5.35 6.45 -2.53
CA THR A 35 5.17 6.86 -3.92
C THR A 35 3.97 6.15 -4.56
N SER A 36 3.32 6.85 -5.50
CA SER A 36 2.17 6.35 -6.26
C SER A 36 1.05 5.76 -5.39
N SER A 37 0.78 6.38 -4.24
CA SER A 37 -0.38 6.01 -3.42
C SER A 37 -1.67 6.46 -4.12
N PHE A 38 -2.59 5.52 -4.32
CA PHE A 38 -3.84 5.74 -5.05
C PHE A 38 -4.95 4.86 -4.47
N CYS A 39 -6.07 5.48 -4.08
CA CYS A 39 -7.26 4.74 -3.65
C CYS A 39 -7.98 4.18 -4.88
N ILE A 40 -8.44 2.94 -4.79
CA ILE A 40 -9.19 2.24 -5.83
C ILE A 40 -10.50 1.72 -5.25
N ASP A 41 -11.53 1.61 -6.09
CA ASP A 41 -12.78 1.01 -5.64
C ASP A 41 -12.65 -0.53 -5.56
N TRP A 42 -11.91 -1.14 -6.49
CA TRP A 42 -11.71 -2.59 -6.55
C TRP A 42 -10.30 -2.97 -7.02
N GLN A 43 -9.80 -4.12 -6.56
CA GLN A 43 -8.51 -4.68 -6.94
C GLN A 43 -8.68 -5.66 -8.10
N ASP A 44 -8.24 -5.26 -9.28
CA ASP A 44 -8.19 -6.07 -10.50
C ASP A 44 -6.97 -5.71 -11.37
N SER A 45 -6.87 -6.36 -12.52
CA SER A 45 -5.78 -6.16 -13.47
C SER A 45 -5.74 -4.74 -14.04
N ASP A 46 -6.90 -4.14 -14.29
CA ASP A 46 -7.00 -2.76 -14.80
C ASP A 46 -6.52 -1.75 -13.77
N ALA A 47 -6.90 -1.92 -12.50
CA ALA A 47 -6.41 -1.12 -11.38
C ALA A 47 -4.89 -1.26 -11.22
N THR A 48 -4.35 -2.47 -11.38
CA THR A 48 -2.91 -2.72 -11.37
C THR A 48 -2.21 -1.98 -12.50
N ILE A 49 -2.71 -2.10 -13.74
CA ILE A 49 -2.15 -1.42 -14.92
C ILE A 49 -2.17 0.10 -14.75
N ALA A 50 -3.28 0.65 -14.26
CA ALA A 50 -3.40 2.08 -13.99
C ALA A 50 -2.34 2.55 -12.97
N TRP A 51 -2.15 1.78 -11.90
CA TRP A 51 -1.14 2.09 -10.89
C TRP A 51 0.30 1.99 -11.43
N LEU A 52 0.61 0.98 -12.26
CA LEU A 52 1.91 0.87 -12.93
C LEU A 52 2.16 2.05 -13.89
N GLY A 53 1.12 2.51 -14.59
CA GLY A 53 1.16 3.73 -15.40
C GLY A 53 1.46 4.98 -14.58
N MET A 54 0.87 5.11 -13.39
CA MET A 54 1.17 6.20 -12.45
C MET A 54 2.62 6.17 -11.99
N MET A 55 3.17 4.99 -11.67
CA MET A 55 4.58 4.83 -11.31
C MET A 55 5.51 5.34 -12.42
N LEU A 56 5.25 5.00 -13.68
CA LEU A 56 6.02 5.49 -14.82
C LEU A 56 5.91 7.00 -15.01
N ALA A 57 4.74 7.58 -14.75
CA ALA A 57 4.51 9.02 -14.87
C ALA A 57 5.21 9.81 -13.75
N GLN A 58 5.18 9.31 -12.51
CA GLN A 58 5.85 9.94 -11.36
C GLN A 58 7.38 9.82 -11.45
N HIS A 59 7.87 8.74 -12.05
CA HIS A 59 9.30 8.49 -12.24
C HIS A 59 9.63 8.49 -13.74
N PRO A 60 9.67 9.66 -14.41
CA PRO A 60 9.77 9.75 -15.86
C PRO A 60 11.14 9.35 -16.42
N GLN A 61 12.14 9.11 -15.57
CA GLN A 61 13.51 8.79 -15.96
C GLN A 61 14.01 7.52 -15.26
N GLY A 62 14.99 6.85 -15.88
CA GLY A 62 15.62 5.65 -15.33
C GLY A 62 14.79 4.37 -15.43
N GLN A 63 15.37 3.28 -14.94
CA GLN A 63 14.71 1.98 -14.80
C GLN A 63 14.01 1.90 -13.45
N ILE A 64 12.78 1.39 -13.43
CA ILE A 64 12.03 1.10 -12.21
C ILE A 64 12.13 -0.41 -11.98
N LEU A 65 12.67 -0.79 -10.83
CA LEU A 65 12.63 -2.16 -10.34
C LEU A 65 11.58 -2.23 -9.23
N LEU A 66 10.43 -2.83 -9.55
CA LEU A 66 9.29 -2.91 -8.66
C LEU A 66 9.24 -4.29 -8.02
N TRP A 67 9.31 -4.33 -6.68
CA TRP A 67 9.03 -5.54 -5.93
C TRP A 67 7.56 -5.57 -5.50
N ILE A 68 6.86 -6.66 -5.78
CA ILE A 68 5.43 -6.82 -5.52
C ILE A 68 5.10 -8.25 -5.11
N ASP A 69 3.98 -8.46 -4.41
CA ASP A 69 3.53 -9.82 -4.08
C ASP A 69 3.03 -10.59 -5.31
N GLY A 70 2.64 -11.85 -5.10
CA GLY A 70 2.10 -12.73 -6.14
C GLY A 70 0.58 -12.69 -6.29
N ALA A 71 -0.11 -11.59 -5.93
CA ALA A 71 -1.57 -11.54 -6.06
C ALA A 71 -2.02 -11.80 -7.52
N SER A 72 -3.18 -12.43 -7.70
CA SER A 72 -3.64 -12.85 -9.03
C SER A 72 -3.83 -11.67 -9.99
N HIS A 73 -4.24 -10.52 -9.47
CA HIS A 73 -4.40 -9.29 -10.25
C HIS A 73 -3.06 -8.60 -10.60
N HIS A 74 -1.95 -8.99 -9.96
CA HIS A 74 -0.58 -8.57 -10.35
C HIS A 74 0.05 -9.48 -11.40
N THR A 75 -0.48 -10.69 -11.56
CA THR A 75 0.13 -11.78 -12.34
C THR A 75 -0.72 -12.26 -13.50
N SER A 76 -1.83 -11.57 -13.78
CA SER A 76 -2.71 -11.86 -14.91
C SER A 76 -2.03 -11.60 -16.26
N ASP A 77 -2.50 -12.30 -17.30
CA ASP A 77 -1.99 -12.15 -18.65
C ASP A 77 -2.06 -10.69 -19.14
N GLU A 78 -3.13 -9.94 -18.82
CA GLU A 78 -3.25 -8.53 -19.24
C GLU A 78 -2.14 -7.64 -18.67
N VAL A 79 -1.75 -7.87 -17.41
CA VAL A 79 -0.65 -7.15 -16.76
C VAL A 79 0.68 -7.55 -17.40
N GLY A 80 0.87 -8.84 -17.71
CA GLY A 80 2.05 -9.34 -18.40
C GLY A 80 2.22 -8.73 -19.80
N GLU A 81 1.15 -8.67 -20.58
CA GLU A 81 1.12 -8.03 -21.90
C GLU A 81 1.44 -6.53 -21.79
N TRP A 82 0.82 -5.82 -20.85
CA TRP A 82 1.09 -4.41 -20.63
C TRP A 82 2.55 -4.17 -20.23
N LEU A 83 3.12 -4.98 -19.34
CA LEU A 83 4.52 -4.87 -18.93
C LEU A 83 5.49 -5.10 -20.09
N ALA A 84 5.16 -5.98 -21.03
CA ALA A 84 5.97 -6.23 -22.23
C ALA A 84 6.11 -4.97 -23.12
N GLU A 85 5.10 -4.10 -23.11
CA GLU A 85 5.12 -2.81 -23.82
C GLU A 85 5.90 -1.71 -23.07
N HIS A 86 6.21 -1.92 -21.78
CA HIS A 86 6.80 -0.92 -20.89
C HIS A 86 8.15 -1.38 -20.29
N PRO A 87 9.21 -1.53 -21.11
CA PRO A 87 10.48 -2.16 -20.69
C PRO A 87 11.24 -1.40 -19.59
N ARG A 88 10.86 -0.15 -19.28
CA ARG A 88 11.40 0.63 -18.16
C ARG A 88 10.95 0.14 -16.80
N LEU A 89 9.88 -0.66 -16.73
CA LEU A 89 9.36 -1.22 -15.49
C LEU A 89 9.65 -2.71 -15.48
N THR A 90 10.46 -3.14 -14.51
CA THR A 90 10.76 -4.56 -14.28
C THR A 90 10.13 -4.97 -12.96
N VAL A 91 9.24 -5.95 -13.00
CA VAL A 91 8.60 -6.51 -11.81
C VAL A 91 9.41 -7.69 -11.29
N ILE A 92 9.66 -7.70 -9.97
CA ILE A 92 10.20 -8.82 -9.21
C ILE A 92 9.13 -9.23 -8.20
N HIS A 93 8.81 -10.52 -8.15
CA HIS A 93 7.87 -11.02 -7.16
C HIS A 93 8.59 -11.42 -5.87
N PHE A 94 8.00 -11.06 -4.73
CA PHE A 94 8.37 -11.67 -3.45
C PHE A 94 8.08 -13.17 -3.45
N PRO A 95 8.80 -13.96 -2.64
CA PRO A 95 8.40 -15.34 -2.35
C PRO A 95 6.95 -15.39 -1.84
N ALA A 96 6.24 -16.47 -2.20
CA ALA A 96 4.85 -16.62 -1.81
C ALA A 96 4.72 -16.77 -0.28
N TYR A 97 3.71 -16.10 0.29
CA TYR A 97 3.34 -16.16 1.71
C TYR A 97 4.39 -15.60 2.70
N GLU A 98 5.27 -14.70 2.26
CA GLU A 98 6.25 -14.01 3.12
C GLU A 98 5.96 -12.48 3.19
N PRO A 99 4.83 -12.06 3.79
CA PRO A 99 4.48 -10.64 3.89
C PRO A 99 5.50 -9.81 4.66
N GLU A 100 6.25 -10.42 5.58
CA GLU A 100 7.35 -9.77 6.32
C GLU A 100 8.50 -9.30 5.43
N GLU A 101 8.64 -9.86 4.23
CA GLU A 101 9.66 -9.46 3.26
C GLU A 101 9.25 -8.21 2.49
N ASN A 102 7.95 -7.87 2.47
CA ASN A 102 7.43 -6.68 1.81
C ASN A 102 7.42 -5.47 2.78
N PRO A 103 8.32 -4.47 2.62
CA PRO A 103 8.36 -3.32 3.52
C PRO A 103 7.05 -2.51 3.54
N LYS A 104 6.22 -2.63 2.50
CA LYS A 104 4.93 -1.94 2.41
C LYS A 104 3.94 -2.39 3.50
N GLU A 105 4.00 -3.64 3.94
CA GLU A 105 3.12 -4.15 5.01
C GLU A 105 3.32 -3.39 6.32
N ALA A 106 4.58 -3.07 6.64
CA ALA A 106 4.92 -2.26 7.81
C ALA A 106 4.38 -0.82 7.69
N THR A 107 4.45 -0.22 6.50
CA THR A 107 3.93 1.15 6.30
C THR A 107 2.41 1.19 6.26
N TRP A 108 1.75 0.18 5.70
CA TRP A 108 0.29 0.03 5.80
C TRP A 108 -0.18 -0.13 7.24
N LYS A 109 0.56 -0.88 8.07
CA LYS A 109 0.26 -0.98 9.50
C LYS A 109 0.38 0.39 10.18
N ALA A 110 1.46 1.13 9.93
CA ALA A 110 1.64 2.48 10.48
C ALA A 110 0.52 3.45 10.04
N MET A 111 0.15 3.40 8.75
CA MET A 111 -0.97 4.19 8.22
C MET A 111 -2.28 3.84 8.92
N LYS A 112 -2.60 2.54 9.06
CA LYS A 112 -3.82 2.09 9.77
C LYS A 112 -3.82 2.59 11.21
N GLU A 113 -2.69 2.49 11.91
CA GLU A 113 -2.55 2.97 13.30
C GLU A 113 -2.81 4.47 13.43
N GLU A 114 -2.30 5.28 12.51
CA GLU A 114 -2.48 6.74 12.51
C GLU A 114 -3.90 7.15 12.06
N VAL A 115 -4.44 6.51 11.03
CA VAL A 115 -5.69 6.93 10.38
C VAL A 115 -6.94 6.27 10.99
N SER A 116 -6.85 5.05 11.51
CA SER A 116 -8.02 4.23 11.87
C SER A 116 -8.07 3.77 13.32
N HIS A 117 -6.94 3.51 13.98
CA HIS A 117 -6.97 2.87 15.31
C HIS A 117 -7.57 3.76 16.43
N HIS A 118 -7.57 5.09 16.27
CA HIS A 118 -8.15 6.02 17.26
C HIS A 118 -9.14 7.03 16.67
N HIS A 119 -9.48 6.89 15.38
CA HIS A 119 -10.31 7.85 14.68
C HIS A 119 -11.56 7.18 14.14
N TRP A 120 -12.71 7.74 14.48
CA TRP A 120 -13.98 7.34 13.89
C TRP A 120 -14.23 8.18 12.65
N HIS A 121 -14.47 7.52 11.53
CA HIS A 121 -14.87 8.15 10.27
C HIS A 121 -16.37 7.92 10.08
N GLU A 122 -17.14 9.00 9.93
CA GLU A 122 -18.60 8.93 9.79
C GLU A 122 -18.99 8.37 8.43
N THR A 123 -18.20 8.69 7.40
CA THR A 123 -18.39 8.19 6.03
C THR A 123 -17.11 7.59 5.45
N LEU A 124 -17.28 6.80 4.39
CA LEU A 124 -16.17 6.28 3.60
C LEU A 124 -15.34 7.40 2.94
N ALA A 125 -15.98 8.52 2.59
CA ALA A 125 -15.31 9.69 2.03
C ALA A 125 -14.37 10.38 3.06
N ASP A 126 -14.75 10.40 4.32
CA ASP A 126 -13.90 10.92 5.41
C ASP A 126 -12.66 10.04 5.58
N LEU A 127 -12.83 8.72 5.53
CA LEU A 127 -11.72 7.77 5.56
C LEU A 127 -10.77 7.98 4.36
N ARG A 128 -11.30 8.08 3.13
CA ARG A 128 -10.50 8.39 1.93
C ARG A 128 -9.71 9.68 2.09
N THR A 129 -10.33 10.72 2.63
CA THR A 129 -9.68 12.02 2.86
C THR A 129 -8.54 11.89 3.84
N ALA A 130 -8.76 11.22 4.99
CA ALA A 130 -7.70 11.01 5.98
C ALA A 130 -6.53 10.17 5.45
N ILE A 131 -6.81 9.18 4.61
CA ILE A 131 -5.78 8.37 3.93
C ILE A 131 -4.98 9.22 2.94
N ASN A 132 -5.65 10.04 2.13
CA ASN A 132 -4.99 10.95 1.19
C ASN A 132 -4.12 11.96 1.93
N ASP A 133 -4.62 12.55 3.02
CA ASP A 133 -3.88 13.48 3.87
C ASP A 133 -2.64 12.81 4.46
N TYR A 134 -2.76 11.57 4.95
CA TYR A 134 -1.62 10.79 5.42
C TYR A 134 -0.52 10.69 4.34
N TYR A 135 -0.88 10.30 3.12
CA TYR A 135 0.11 10.16 2.03
C TYR A 135 0.64 11.51 1.51
N GLN A 136 -0.05 12.62 1.73
CA GLN A 136 0.44 13.96 1.40
C GLN A 136 1.50 14.48 2.38
N THR A 137 1.64 13.89 3.58
CA THR A 137 2.58 14.38 4.60
C THR A 137 4.07 14.05 4.35
N ALA A 138 4.43 13.59 3.14
CA ALA A 138 5.80 13.27 2.72
C ALA A 138 6.56 12.40 3.75
N LYS A 139 5.90 11.35 4.23
CA LYS A 139 6.45 10.42 5.23
C LYS A 139 7.65 9.69 4.64
N GLN A 140 8.73 9.62 5.41
CA GLN A 140 9.87 8.75 5.14
C GLN A 140 9.89 7.64 6.18
N HIS A 141 9.89 6.40 5.69
CA HIS A 141 9.98 5.22 6.54
C HIS A 141 11.40 4.67 6.52
N THR A 142 11.88 4.17 7.65
CA THR A 142 13.14 3.44 7.65
C THR A 142 12.97 2.12 6.91
N VAL A 143 13.76 1.91 5.86
CA VAL A 143 13.80 0.68 5.08
C VAL A 143 15.24 0.18 5.00
N SER A 144 15.48 -1.05 5.46
CA SER A 144 16.78 -1.74 5.39
C SER A 144 16.81 -2.82 4.31
N PHE A 145 15.79 -2.84 3.44
CA PHE A 145 15.62 -3.89 2.44
C PHE A 145 16.86 -4.05 1.55
N LEU A 146 17.37 -2.94 0.98
CA LEU A 146 18.56 -3.01 0.13
C LEU A 146 19.79 -3.50 0.89
N GLU A 147 19.98 -3.06 2.14
CA GLU A 147 21.12 -3.43 2.98
C GLU A 147 21.15 -4.93 3.27
N LYS A 148 19.98 -5.55 3.48
CA LYS A 148 19.83 -7.01 3.65
C LYS A 148 20.43 -7.79 2.47
N PHE A 149 20.36 -7.24 1.27
CA PHE A 149 20.92 -7.83 0.05
C PHE A 149 22.30 -7.28 -0.33
N GLY A 150 22.94 -6.50 0.54
CA GLY A 150 24.28 -5.95 0.28
C GLY A 150 24.28 -4.78 -0.70
N TYR A 151 23.18 -4.03 -0.78
CA TYR A 151 23.04 -2.86 -1.64
C TYR A 151 22.73 -1.59 -0.84
N GLY A 152 23.09 -0.44 -1.40
CA GLY A 152 22.69 0.87 -0.93
C GLY A 152 22.13 1.72 -2.08
N TRP A 153 21.58 2.88 -1.74
CA TRP A 153 21.04 3.83 -2.69
C TRP A 153 21.60 5.23 -2.46
N SER A 154 22.06 5.89 -3.52
CA SER A 154 22.50 7.28 -3.47
C SER A 154 22.37 7.95 -4.83
N ASN A 155 21.91 9.20 -4.86
CA ASN A 155 21.84 10.04 -6.06
C ASN A 155 21.18 9.36 -7.26
N GLY A 156 20.07 8.67 -7.05
CA GLY A 156 19.34 7.99 -8.13
C GLY A 156 19.95 6.67 -8.58
N ARG A 157 20.91 6.11 -7.83
CA ARG A 157 21.66 4.91 -8.21
C ARG A 157 21.76 3.91 -7.07
N LEU A 158 21.56 2.65 -7.43
CA LEU A 158 21.94 1.49 -6.63
C LEU A 158 23.46 1.30 -6.66
N TYR A 159 24.06 0.95 -5.53
CA TYR A 159 25.46 0.57 -5.41
C TYR A 159 25.61 -0.64 -4.49
N ALA A 160 26.63 -1.47 -4.70
CA ALA A 160 26.94 -2.58 -3.81
C ALA A 160 27.64 -2.05 -2.55
N LEU A 161 27.24 -2.55 -1.38
CA LEU A 161 27.96 -2.33 -0.13
C LEU A 161 29.24 -3.17 -0.15
N SER A 162 30.38 -2.52 0.06
CA SER A 162 31.64 -3.21 0.29
C SER A 162 31.53 -3.98 1.61
N GLY A 163 31.61 -5.31 1.55
CA GLY A 163 31.65 -6.18 2.73
C GLY A 163 32.92 -6.05 3.54
#